data_AF-A0A955DBB5-F1
#
_entry.id   AF-A0A955DBB5-F1
#
_cell.length_a   1.000
_cell.length_b   1.000
_cell.length_c   1.000
_cell.angle_alpha   90.00
_cell.angle_beta   90.00
_cell.angle_gamma   90.00
#
_symmetry.space_group_name_H-M   'P 1'
#
loop_
_entity.id
_entity.type
_entity.pdbx_description
1 polymer ?
#
loop_
_entity_poly.entity_id
_entity_poly.type
_entity_poly.pdbx_seq_one_letter_code
_entity_poly.pdbx_strand_id
1 'polypeptide(L)'
;GRWRGQLAEGAGGGEAFFLTFTLGEGGALSAALESQMMDASTDSGTYNPETGEMSFSLRGEQGRVQINGTVEGDRITGTLSLGQGMFSAGWEATRVVEQAAAAEPDGPTLASLVPGPRRVSSIEWSRFETSRVYITLDGHYYDDDEPYVFVSEDAGRTWASLRANLPKGSTRVLREDLRNPNLLYLGTEFGLWVSVDRGRSWTSLNTNLPTVAVHDVAQHVSSGEILAGTHGRSIWAVDVTALRQMTDEARGARAHLYEPNSIIRWRSTPERGRGASRGFAGENPGPNAEFFYSLGRNASYVELTVLDPTGRVVRRLDVPENGQRAGLHRVAWDQRQDPRASGNQAQRFNRGPLVPTGSYVVQLRVDDTVLTRELRISGDPDQAGVEFSFDEFESELFSEEEELDAARDHR
;
A
#
# COMPACT_ATOMS: atom_id res chain seq x y z
N GLY A 1 15.84 -30.55 21.44
CA GLY A 1 14.60 -30.41 20.65
C GLY A 1 13.71 -31.61 20.89
N ARG A 2 12.39 -31.41 20.97
CA ARG A 2 11.39 -32.48 21.19
C ARG A 2 10.82 -32.96 19.86
N TRP A 3 10.59 -34.26 19.76
CA TRP A 3 10.13 -34.95 18.56
C TRP A 3 9.02 -35.93 18.93
N ARG A 4 8.01 -36.07 18.09
CA ARG A 4 6.92 -37.02 18.26
C ARG A 4 7.13 -38.18 17.31
N GLY A 5 7.36 -39.38 17.84
CA GLY A 5 7.64 -40.59 17.10
C GLY A 5 6.52 -41.63 17.12
N GLN A 6 6.52 -42.50 16.12
CA GLN A 6 5.62 -43.66 15.98
C GLN A 6 6.40 -44.86 15.45
N LEU A 7 6.03 -46.07 15.89
CA LEU A 7 6.55 -47.33 15.35
C LEU A 7 5.87 -47.66 14.02
N ALA A 8 6.59 -48.32 13.12
CA ALA A 8 6.06 -48.78 11.83
C ALA A 8 4.90 -49.78 12.00
N GLU A 9 3.96 -49.76 11.05
CA GLU A 9 2.79 -50.64 11.05
C GLU A 9 3.18 -52.13 11.14
N GLY A 10 2.51 -52.88 12.02
CA GLY A 10 2.75 -54.31 12.25
C GLY A 10 3.64 -54.66 13.46
N ALA A 11 4.30 -53.68 14.08
CA ALA A 11 5.12 -53.87 15.29
C ALA A 11 4.38 -53.59 16.62
N GLY A 12 3.04 -53.68 16.63
CA GLY A 12 2.18 -53.21 17.74
C GLY A 12 1.74 -51.74 17.60
N GLY A 13 1.69 -51.23 16.36
CA GLY A 13 1.51 -49.83 16.01
C GLY A 13 0.24 -49.18 16.58
N GLY A 14 0.43 -48.02 17.20
CA GLY A 14 -0.65 -47.11 17.60
C GLY A 14 -0.20 -46.05 18.61
N GLU A 15 0.77 -46.36 19.47
CA GLU A 15 1.17 -45.43 20.54
C GLU A 15 2.35 -44.55 20.12
N ALA A 16 2.12 -43.24 20.21
CA ALA A 16 3.15 -42.24 19.97
C ALA A 16 4.09 -42.17 21.19
N PHE A 17 5.39 -42.07 20.93
CA PHE A 17 6.40 -41.76 21.92
C PHE A 17 6.99 -40.37 21.64
N PHE A 18 7.60 -39.75 22.64
CA PHE A 18 8.33 -38.50 22.48
C PHE A 18 9.83 -38.72 22.69
N LEU A 19 10.63 -38.17 21.79
CA LEU A 19 12.08 -38.13 21.90
C LEU A 19 12.52 -36.69 22.15
N THR A 20 13.26 -36.47 23.23
CA THR A 20 13.93 -35.20 23.50
C THR A 20 15.42 -35.38 23.36
N PHE A 21 16.01 -34.68 22.39
CA PHE A 21 17.45 -34.70 22.17
C PHE A 21 18.10 -33.42 22.67
N THR A 22 19.22 -33.56 23.36
CA THR A 22 20.08 -32.44 23.75
C THR A 22 21.48 -32.70 23.19
N LEU A 23 21.93 -31.80 22.32
CA LEU A 23 23.26 -31.87 21.72
C LEU A 23 24.21 -30.98 22.52
N GLY A 24 25.22 -31.59 23.14
CA GLY A 24 26.30 -30.91 23.84
C GLY A 24 27.47 -30.55 22.91
N GLU A 25 28.47 -29.89 23.47
CA GLU A 25 29.71 -29.56 22.74
C GLU A 25 30.41 -30.84 22.24
N GLY A 26 30.98 -30.79 21.03
CA GLY A 26 31.73 -31.91 20.44
C GLY A 26 30.89 -33.07 19.89
N GLY A 27 29.58 -32.90 19.71
CA GLY A 27 28.70 -33.93 19.13
C GLY A 27 28.17 -34.96 20.13
N ALA A 28 28.37 -34.72 21.43
CA ALA A 28 27.79 -35.52 22.50
C ALA A 28 26.26 -35.40 22.48
N LEU A 29 25.57 -36.48 22.13
CA LEU A 29 24.11 -36.54 22.10
C LEU A 29 23.60 -37.18 23.39
N SER A 30 22.75 -36.47 24.12
CA SER A 30 21.89 -37.06 25.15
C SER A 30 20.46 -37.14 24.64
N ALA A 31 19.75 -38.19 25.04
CA ALA A 31 18.40 -38.47 24.57
C ALA A 31 17.52 -38.94 25.72
N ALA A 32 16.29 -38.46 25.75
CA ALA A 32 15.22 -38.97 26.61
C ALA A 32 14.07 -39.47 25.73
N LEU A 33 13.56 -40.65 26.04
CA LEU A 33 12.38 -41.26 25.46
C LEU A 33 11.28 -41.28 26.53
N GLU A 34 10.13 -40.72 26.17
CA GLU A 34 8.91 -40.69 26.98
C GLU A 34 7.81 -41.43 26.22
N SER A 35 7.17 -42.40 26.86
CA SER A 35 6.07 -43.17 26.27
C SER A 35 5.16 -43.72 27.37
N GLN A 36 3.95 -44.17 27.01
CA GLN A 36 3.03 -44.77 27.99
C GLN A 36 3.58 -46.06 28.61
N MET A 37 4.51 -46.74 27.93
CA MET A 37 5.09 -48.01 28.37
C MET A 37 6.43 -47.86 29.08
N MET A 38 7.16 -46.76 28.84
CA MET A 38 8.54 -46.61 29.29
C MET A 38 9.00 -45.15 29.21
N ASP A 39 9.66 -44.70 30.28
CA ASP A 39 10.48 -43.50 30.31
C ASP A 39 11.95 -43.91 30.48
N ALA A 40 12.84 -43.41 29.62
CA ALA A 40 14.26 -43.68 29.73
C ALA A 40 15.11 -42.55 29.19
N SER A 41 16.30 -42.38 29.75
CA SER A 41 17.28 -41.42 29.27
C SER A 41 18.66 -42.05 29.12
N THR A 42 19.49 -41.40 28.31
CA THR A 42 20.92 -41.68 28.20
C THR A 42 21.70 -40.38 28.07
N ASP A 43 22.84 -40.34 28.76
CA ASP A 43 23.81 -39.26 28.69
C ASP A 43 24.89 -39.53 27.62
N SER A 44 24.76 -40.64 26.88
CA SER A 44 25.70 -41.02 25.82
C SER A 44 25.01 -41.52 24.56
N GLY A 45 25.38 -40.90 23.46
CA GLY A 45 24.94 -41.17 22.10
C GLY A 45 25.86 -40.41 21.14
N THR A 46 25.88 -40.86 19.89
CA THR A 46 26.67 -40.23 18.82
C THR A 46 25.73 -39.57 17.83
N TYR A 47 26.07 -38.38 17.38
CA TYR A 47 25.45 -37.72 16.24
C TYR A 47 26.52 -37.24 15.26
N ASN A 48 26.39 -37.64 14.00
CA ASN A 48 27.23 -37.13 12.92
C ASN A 48 26.47 -36.01 12.18
N PRO A 49 26.90 -34.74 12.29
CA PRO A 49 26.23 -33.63 11.64
C PRO A 49 26.39 -33.61 10.12
N GLU A 50 27.39 -34.31 9.56
CA GLU A 50 27.62 -34.36 8.11
C GLU A 50 26.69 -35.37 7.42
N THR A 51 26.43 -36.51 8.07
CA THR A 51 25.59 -37.58 7.52
C THR A 51 24.18 -37.58 8.09
N GLY A 52 23.92 -36.85 9.18
CA GLY A 52 22.65 -36.85 9.89
C GLY A 52 22.40 -38.11 10.73
N GLU A 53 23.36 -39.05 10.77
CA GLU A 53 23.22 -40.31 11.49
C GLU A 53 23.34 -40.10 13.01
N MET A 54 22.47 -40.77 13.76
CA MET A 54 22.52 -40.82 15.21
C MET A 54 22.35 -42.23 15.75
N SER A 55 22.98 -42.47 16.90
CA SER A 55 22.84 -43.72 17.65
C SER A 55 22.91 -43.46 19.13
N PHE A 56 22.03 -44.10 19.91
CA PHE A 56 22.05 -44.02 21.36
C PHE A 56 21.47 -45.28 22.00
N SER A 57 21.92 -45.57 23.21
CA SER A 57 21.50 -46.76 23.96
C SER A 57 20.77 -46.33 25.22
N LEU A 58 19.49 -46.68 25.34
CA LEU A 58 18.69 -46.41 26.53
C LEU A 58 18.70 -47.63 27.44
N ARG A 59 18.83 -47.42 28.75
CA ARG A 59 18.67 -48.50 29.75
C ARG A 59 17.30 -48.38 30.38
N GLY A 60 16.43 -49.36 30.10
CA GLY A 60 15.13 -49.52 30.77
C GLY A 60 15.15 -50.64 31.79
N GLU A 61 14.02 -50.77 32.51
CA GLU A 61 13.81 -51.85 33.49
C GLU A 61 13.88 -53.25 32.87
N GLN A 62 13.51 -53.39 31.58
CA GLN A 62 13.50 -54.68 30.86
C GLN A 62 14.75 -54.94 30.00
N GLY A 63 15.74 -54.04 30.00
CA GLY A 63 17.00 -54.24 29.28
C GLY A 63 17.50 -52.99 28.53
N ARG A 64 18.53 -53.17 27.69
CA ARG A 64 19.04 -52.09 26.84
C ARG A 64 18.28 -52.04 25.52
N VAL A 65 17.89 -50.83 25.14
CA VAL A 65 17.27 -50.49 23.87
C VAL A 65 18.31 -49.77 23.04
N GLN A 66 18.64 -50.29 21.87
CA GLN A 66 19.50 -49.59 20.91
C GLN A 66 18.62 -48.85 19.91
N ILE A 67 18.84 -47.55 19.76
CA ILE A 67 18.11 -46.71 18.81
C ILE A 67 19.11 -46.12 17.82
N ASN A 68 18.83 -46.30 16.54
CA ASN A 68 19.57 -45.69 15.44
C ASN A 68 18.58 -44.90 14.59
N GLY A 69 19.03 -43.80 14.00
CA GLY A 69 18.23 -43.07 13.03
C GLY A 69 19.03 -42.07 12.22
N THR A 70 18.39 -41.53 11.20
CA THR A 70 18.94 -40.49 10.32
C THR A 70 18.02 -39.28 10.37
N VAL A 71 18.60 -38.12 10.63
CA VAL A 71 17.90 -36.84 10.73
C VAL A 71 17.92 -36.16 9.36
N GLU A 72 16.74 -35.91 8.79
CA GLU A 72 16.55 -35.19 7.53
C GLU A 72 15.52 -34.07 7.74
N GLY A 73 16.01 -32.83 7.90
CA GLY A 73 15.15 -31.66 8.14
C GLY A 73 14.38 -31.73 9.46
N ASP A 74 13.05 -31.79 9.35
CA ASP A 74 12.10 -31.91 10.47
C ASP A 74 11.60 -33.35 10.69
N ARG A 75 12.21 -34.33 9.99
CA ARG A 75 11.91 -35.76 10.13
C ARG A 75 13.13 -36.54 10.61
N ILE A 76 12.85 -37.62 11.33
CA ILE A 76 13.82 -38.65 11.68
C ILE A 76 13.22 -39.99 11.32
N THR A 77 13.99 -40.85 10.68
CA THR A 77 13.62 -42.26 10.46
C THR A 77 14.71 -43.16 11.04
N GLY A 78 14.34 -44.34 11.51
CA GLY A 78 15.29 -45.17 12.21
C GLY A 78 14.82 -46.57 12.54
N THR A 79 15.68 -47.28 13.27
CA THR A 79 15.40 -48.61 13.80
C THR A 79 15.63 -48.63 15.30
N LEU A 80 14.79 -49.39 16.00
CA LEU A 80 14.89 -49.66 17.42
C LEU A 80 15.08 -51.16 17.61
N SER A 81 16.05 -51.55 18.44
CA SER A 81 16.40 -52.94 18.70
C SER A 81 16.43 -53.26 20.20
N LEU A 82 15.84 -54.39 20.59
CA LEU A 82 15.76 -54.90 21.97
C LEU A 82 16.43 -56.26 22.10
N GLY A 83 16.92 -56.58 23.30
CA GLY A 83 17.43 -57.92 23.62
C GLY A 83 18.60 -58.37 22.74
N GLN A 84 19.56 -57.48 22.46
CA GLN A 84 20.66 -57.72 21.51
C GLN A 84 20.20 -58.04 20.07
N GLY A 85 19.09 -57.44 19.63
CA GLY A 85 18.60 -57.56 18.26
C GLY A 85 17.61 -58.70 18.04
N MET A 86 17.14 -59.37 19.10
CA MET A 86 16.06 -60.36 19.01
C MET A 86 14.74 -59.75 18.53
N PHE A 87 14.54 -58.46 18.77
CA PHE A 87 13.42 -57.69 18.23
C PHE A 87 13.95 -56.41 17.61
N SER A 88 13.46 -56.09 16.41
CA SER A 88 13.77 -54.85 15.70
C SER A 88 12.52 -54.27 15.06
N ALA A 89 12.32 -52.96 15.17
CA ALA A 89 11.21 -52.25 14.57
C ALA A 89 11.68 -50.93 13.94
N GLY A 90 11.11 -50.61 12.77
CA GLY A 90 11.27 -49.29 12.17
C GLY A 90 10.44 -48.25 12.92
N TRP A 91 10.91 -47.00 12.93
CA TRP A 91 10.18 -45.88 13.51
C TRP A 91 10.43 -44.59 12.72
N GLU A 92 9.50 -43.66 12.84
CA GLU A 92 9.64 -42.30 12.32
C GLU A 92 9.23 -41.27 13.37
N ALA A 93 9.84 -40.08 13.35
CA ALA A 93 9.48 -38.98 14.22
C ALA A 93 9.52 -37.63 13.52
N THR A 94 8.64 -36.71 13.91
CA THR A 94 8.60 -35.33 13.42
C THR A 94 8.88 -34.33 14.54
N ARG A 95 9.53 -33.22 14.21
CA ARG A 95 9.92 -32.21 15.22
C ARG A 95 8.68 -31.54 15.78
N VAL A 96 8.59 -31.48 17.11
CA VAL A 96 7.58 -30.68 17.81
C VAL A 96 8.12 -29.26 17.96
N VAL A 97 7.48 -28.31 17.31
CA VAL A 97 7.72 -26.88 17.56
C VAL A 97 6.75 -26.47 18.65
N GLU A 98 7.20 -26.51 19.91
CA GLU A 98 6.47 -25.84 20.99
C GLU A 98 6.56 -24.34 20.74
N GLN A 99 5.43 -23.71 20.38
CA GLN A 99 5.29 -22.26 20.52
C GLN A 99 5.55 -21.96 22.00
N ALA A 100 6.68 -21.31 22.30
CA ALA A 100 6.90 -20.77 23.62
C ALA A 100 5.65 -19.98 24.00
N ALA A 101 5.02 -20.32 25.13
CA ALA A 101 3.88 -19.58 25.63
C ALA A 101 4.31 -18.11 25.67
N ALA A 102 3.75 -17.31 24.76
CA ALA A 102 4.07 -15.90 24.70
C ALA A 102 3.67 -15.31 26.06
N ALA A 103 4.56 -14.53 26.67
CA ALA A 103 4.22 -13.78 27.88
C ALA A 103 2.90 -13.03 27.65
N GLU A 104 2.02 -13.03 28.66
CA GLU A 104 0.75 -12.30 28.60
C GLU A 104 1.01 -10.85 28.15
N PRO A 105 0.20 -10.33 27.21
CA PRO A 105 0.41 -9.00 26.67
C PRO A 105 0.29 -7.93 27.76
N ASP A 106 1.28 -7.03 27.82
CA ASP A 106 1.28 -5.87 28.72
C ASP A 106 0.46 -4.71 28.12
N GLY A 107 -0.83 -4.97 27.87
CA GLY A 107 -1.73 -4.01 27.25
C GLY A 107 -3.05 -4.62 26.77
N PRO A 108 -3.98 -3.79 26.27
CA PRO A 108 -5.27 -4.25 25.79
C PRO A 108 -5.10 -5.19 24.58
N THR A 109 -5.70 -6.37 24.69
CA THR A 109 -5.86 -7.29 23.55
C THR A 109 -7.01 -6.83 22.67
N LEU A 110 -7.02 -7.25 21.40
CA LEU A 110 -8.13 -6.92 20.49
C LEU A 110 -9.48 -7.35 21.05
N ALA A 111 -9.55 -8.53 21.68
CA ALA A 111 -10.78 -9.06 22.27
C ALA A 111 -11.31 -8.19 23.42
N SER A 112 -10.42 -7.52 24.17
CA SER A 112 -10.83 -6.60 25.25
C SER A 112 -11.39 -5.27 24.73
N LEU A 113 -11.12 -4.92 23.47
CA LEU A 113 -11.52 -3.64 22.85
C LEU A 113 -12.82 -3.74 22.03
N VAL A 114 -13.38 -4.94 21.89
CA VAL A 114 -14.62 -5.18 21.14
C VAL A 114 -15.65 -5.86 22.05
N PRO A 115 -16.95 -5.55 21.91
CA PRO A 115 -17.99 -6.11 22.78
C PRO A 115 -18.28 -7.60 22.53
N GLY A 116 -17.68 -8.18 21.50
CA GLY A 116 -17.82 -9.59 21.14
C GLY A 116 -17.18 -9.87 19.78
N PRO A 117 -17.39 -11.08 19.24
CA PRO A 117 -16.90 -11.42 17.90
C PRO A 117 -17.39 -10.41 16.86
N ARG A 118 -16.47 -9.94 16.02
CA ARG A 118 -16.73 -9.10 14.86
C ARG A 118 -16.04 -9.74 13.66
N ARG A 119 -16.58 -9.55 12.46
CA ARG A 119 -15.97 -10.13 11.26
C ARG A 119 -14.69 -9.36 10.95
N VAL A 120 -13.57 -10.04 10.76
CA VAL A 120 -12.36 -9.38 10.25
C VAL A 120 -12.60 -8.98 8.79
N SER A 121 -12.50 -7.69 8.49
CA SER A 121 -12.74 -7.16 7.15
C SER A 121 -11.45 -6.86 6.40
N SER A 122 -10.41 -6.40 7.08
CA SER A 122 -9.08 -6.24 6.50
C SER A 122 -7.99 -6.43 7.56
N ILE A 123 -6.89 -7.03 7.16
CA ILE A 123 -5.61 -7.03 7.89
C ILE A 123 -4.58 -6.43 6.95
N GLU A 124 -3.89 -5.37 7.37
CA GLU A 124 -2.83 -4.73 6.60
C GLU A 124 -1.54 -4.76 7.43
N TRP A 125 -0.53 -5.48 6.94
CA TRP A 125 0.81 -5.40 7.51
C TRP A 125 1.48 -4.11 7.04
N SER A 126 2.16 -3.44 7.96
CA SER A 126 2.92 -2.25 7.61
C SER A 126 4.06 -2.58 6.64
N ARG A 127 4.26 -1.70 5.68
CA ARG A 127 5.36 -1.79 4.70
C ARG A 127 6.63 -1.15 5.22
N PHE A 128 6.51 -0.33 6.26
CA PHE A 128 7.60 0.45 6.83
C PHE A 128 8.12 -0.14 8.14
N GLU A 129 7.30 -0.93 8.86
CA GLU A 129 7.62 -1.45 10.19
C GLU A 129 7.13 -2.89 10.35
N THR A 130 8.05 -3.84 10.56
CA THR A 130 7.73 -5.28 10.59
C THR A 130 6.86 -5.71 11.76
N SER A 131 6.86 -4.94 12.85
CA SER A 131 6.02 -5.21 14.03
C SER A 131 4.63 -4.58 13.94
N ARG A 132 4.37 -3.72 12.93
CA ARG A 132 3.11 -3.01 12.82
C ARG A 132 2.11 -3.78 11.96
N VAL A 133 0.90 -3.94 12.50
CA VAL A 133 -0.25 -4.50 11.79
C VAL A 133 -1.49 -3.70 12.11
N TYR A 134 -2.28 -3.41 11.08
CA TYR A 134 -3.58 -2.78 11.19
C TYR A 134 -4.68 -3.81 10.97
N ILE A 135 -5.79 -3.66 11.67
CA ILE A 135 -6.97 -4.49 11.46
C ILE A 135 -8.22 -3.62 11.41
N THR A 136 -9.13 -3.94 10.48
CA THR A 136 -10.50 -3.45 10.51
C THR A 136 -11.45 -4.61 10.77
N LEU A 137 -12.49 -4.32 11.55
CA LEU A 137 -13.55 -5.25 11.84
C LEU A 137 -14.88 -4.68 11.33
N ASP A 138 -15.73 -5.57 10.85
CA ASP A 138 -17.05 -5.24 10.33
C ASP A 138 -18.13 -5.72 11.30
N GLY A 139 -18.82 -4.75 11.89
CA GLY A 139 -19.86 -4.96 12.90
C GLY A 139 -21.27 -5.04 12.33
N HIS A 140 -21.52 -4.71 11.06
CA HIS A 140 -22.88 -4.59 10.53
C HIS A 140 -23.69 -5.90 10.63
N TYR A 141 -23.05 -7.06 10.58
CA TYR A 141 -23.71 -8.37 10.76
C TYR A 141 -24.24 -8.61 12.19
N TYR A 142 -23.87 -7.76 13.13
CA TYR A 142 -24.17 -7.85 14.56
C TYR A 142 -25.02 -6.67 15.05
N ASP A 143 -25.67 -5.93 14.14
CA ASP A 143 -26.45 -4.72 14.44
C ASP A 143 -25.62 -3.63 15.15
N ASP A 144 -24.36 -3.51 14.73
CA ASP A 144 -23.36 -2.61 15.32
C ASP A 144 -22.59 -1.87 14.21
N ASP A 145 -22.95 -0.61 13.99
CA ASP A 145 -22.31 0.26 13.00
C ASP A 145 -21.14 1.08 13.57
N GLU A 146 -20.60 0.73 14.73
CA GLU A 146 -19.40 1.41 15.21
C GLU A 146 -18.19 1.11 14.31
N PRO A 147 -17.36 2.13 14.00
CA PRO A 147 -16.17 1.95 13.19
C PRO A 147 -15.07 1.28 14.02
N TYR A 148 -14.70 0.06 13.64
CA TYR A 148 -13.67 -0.74 14.31
C TYR A 148 -12.40 -0.77 13.47
N VAL A 149 -11.46 0.12 13.81
CA VAL A 149 -10.13 0.18 13.21
C VAL A 149 -9.08 0.23 14.31
N PHE A 150 -8.08 -0.63 14.23
CA PHE A 150 -7.05 -0.76 15.25
C PHE A 150 -5.66 -0.92 14.63
N VAL A 151 -4.65 -0.59 15.42
CA VAL A 151 -3.23 -0.83 15.12
C VAL A 151 -2.59 -1.57 16.27
N SER A 152 -1.68 -2.47 15.95
CA SER A 152 -0.71 -3.05 16.86
C SER A 152 0.68 -2.60 16.41
N GLU A 153 1.56 -2.28 17.35
CA GLU A 153 2.97 -1.96 17.10
C GLU A 153 3.91 -3.12 17.52
N ASP A 154 3.38 -4.24 18.04
CA ASP A 154 4.12 -5.34 18.65
C ASP A 154 3.76 -6.73 18.09
N ALA A 155 3.42 -6.77 16.79
CA ALA A 155 3.04 -7.95 16.01
C ALA A 155 1.75 -8.66 16.49
N GLY A 156 0.80 -7.89 17.02
CA GLY A 156 -0.55 -8.30 17.35
C GLY A 156 -0.79 -8.63 18.81
N ARG A 157 0.18 -8.35 19.70
CA ARG A 157 0.07 -8.65 21.14
C ARG A 157 -0.82 -7.63 21.83
N THR A 158 -0.62 -6.34 21.56
CA THR A 158 -1.43 -5.24 22.09
C THR A 158 -1.99 -4.37 20.97
N TRP A 159 -3.16 -3.76 21.21
CA TRP A 159 -3.89 -3.02 20.19
C TRP A 159 -4.33 -1.65 20.69
N ALA A 160 -4.29 -0.66 19.80
CA ALA A 160 -4.82 0.68 20.03
C ALA A 160 -5.91 0.99 19.01
N SER A 161 -6.99 1.64 19.45
CA SER A 161 -8.05 2.09 18.55
C SER A 161 -7.60 3.29 17.73
N LEU A 162 -7.91 3.25 16.42
CA LEU A 162 -7.76 4.36 15.49
C LEU A 162 -9.11 5.02 15.15
N ARG A 163 -10.16 4.80 15.96
CA ARG A 163 -11.51 5.34 15.71
C ARG A 163 -11.52 6.87 15.61
N ALA A 164 -10.73 7.54 16.45
CA ALA A 164 -10.53 9.00 16.46
C ALA A 164 -11.84 9.79 16.24
N ASN A 165 -11.95 10.53 15.13
CA ASN A 165 -13.09 11.37 14.78
C ASN A 165 -14.04 10.74 13.74
N LEU A 166 -13.92 9.45 13.42
CA LEU A 166 -14.80 8.79 12.45
C LEU A 166 -16.28 8.88 12.90
N PRO A 167 -17.23 9.13 11.98
CA PRO A 167 -18.64 8.97 12.28
C PRO A 167 -19.02 7.49 12.39
N LYS A 168 -20.25 7.22 12.85
CA LYS A 168 -20.82 5.87 12.77
C LYS A 168 -20.89 5.41 11.31
N GLY A 169 -20.58 4.14 11.09
CA GLY A 169 -20.49 3.50 9.79
C GLY A 169 -19.44 2.39 9.84
N SER A 170 -19.87 1.17 9.59
CA SER A 170 -18.99 -0.01 9.64
C SER A 170 -17.75 0.14 8.75
N THR A 171 -16.59 -0.24 9.29
CA THR A 171 -15.31 -0.24 8.57
C THR A 171 -15.21 -1.46 7.65
N ARG A 172 -14.61 -1.27 6.47
CA ARG A 172 -14.53 -2.31 5.43
C ARG A 172 -13.09 -2.66 5.07
N VAL A 173 -12.24 -1.66 4.83
CA VAL A 173 -10.85 -1.88 4.39
C VAL A 173 -9.94 -0.79 4.92
N LEU A 174 -8.70 -1.14 5.27
CA LEU A 174 -7.64 -0.17 5.52
C LEU A 174 -6.41 -0.53 4.67
N ARG A 175 -5.80 0.49 4.05
CA ARG A 175 -4.54 0.38 3.33
C ARG A 175 -3.55 1.44 3.82
N GLU A 176 -2.33 1.02 4.12
CA GLU A 176 -1.20 1.92 4.33
C GLU A 176 -0.64 2.34 2.97
N ASP A 177 -0.31 3.62 2.81
CA ASP A 177 0.23 4.13 1.56
C ASP A 177 1.57 3.49 1.19
N LEU A 178 1.84 3.37 -0.11
CA LEU A 178 3.07 2.75 -0.61
C LEU A 178 4.35 3.54 -0.33
N ARG A 179 4.25 4.84 -0.04
CA ARG A 179 5.40 5.77 0.06
C ARG A 179 5.40 6.62 1.33
N ASN A 180 4.25 6.82 1.96
CA ASN A 180 4.13 7.63 3.17
C ASN A 180 3.58 6.80 4.36
N PRO A 181 4.40 6.51 5.39
CA PRO A 181 3.97 5.73 6.56
C PRO A 181 2.88 6.41 7.39
N ASN A 182 2.66 7.71 7.19
CA ASN A 182 1.61 8.47 7.88
C ASN A 182 0.26 8.47 7.16
N LEU A 183 0.25 8.05 5.90
CA LEU A 183 -0.93 8.11 5.05
C LEU A 183 -1.69 6.78 5.07
N LEU A 184 -2.91 6.81 5.57
CA LEU A 184 -3.81 5.65 5.63
C LEU A 184 -5.10 5.94 4.86
N TYR A 185 -5.57 4.97 4.09
CA TYR A 185 -6.86 5.00 3.41
C TYR A 185 -7.81 4.02 4.11
N LEU A 186 -9.01 4.49 4.48
CA LEU A 186 -10.01 3.69 5.19
C LEU A 186 -11.34 3.72 4.43
N GLY A 187 -11.71 2.58 3.86
CA GLY A 187 -13.05 2.37 3.30
C GLY A 187 -14.04 2.03 4.41
N THR A 188 -15.20 2.69 4.37
CA THR A 188 -16.31 2.54 5.31
C THR A 188 -17.62 2.31 4.55
N GLU A 189 -18.72 2.08 5.28
CA GLU A 189 -20.06 1.97 4.71
C GLU A 189 -20.52 3.19 3.92
N PHE A 190 -20.02 4.37 4.28
CA PHE A 190 -20.52 5.64 3.76
C PHE A 190 -19.49 6.45 2.98
N GLY A 191 -18.34 5.84 2.66
CA GLY A 191 -17.33 6.44 1.79
C GLY A 191 -15.90 6.10 2.17
N LEU A 192 -14.97 6.85 1.57
CA LEU A 192 -13.54 6.75 1.78
C LEU A 192 -13.05 7.85 2.72
N TRP A 193 -12.22 7.49 3.68
CA TRP A 193 -11.56 8.39 4.61
C TRP A 193 -10.05 8.28 4.44
N VAL A 194 -9.36 9.39 4.71
CA VAL A 194 -7.91 9.46 4.68
C VAL A 194 -7.38 10.05 5.98
N SER A 195 -6.31 9.47 6.47
CA SER A 195 -5.51 10.01 7.58
C SER A 195 -4.14 10.38 7.03
N VAL A 196 -3.65 11.57 7.37
CA VAL A 196 -2.27 12.00 7.08
C VAL A 196 -1.39 11.97 8.35
N ASP A 197 -1.87 11.34 9.43
CA ASP A 197 -1.23 11.33 10.75
C ASP A 197 -1.32 9.97 11.48
N ARG A 198 -1.34 8.86 10.73
CA ARG A 198 -1.44 7.46 11.22
C ARG A 198 -2.70 7.14 12.04
N GLY A 199 -3.84 7.68 11.64
CA GLY A 199 -5.15 7.38 12.20
C GLY A 199 -5.44 8.16 13.48
N ARG A 200 -4.66 9.20 13.79
CA ARG A 200 -4.97 10.14 14.88
C ARG A 200 -6.15 11.03 14.50
N SER A 201 -6.31 11.33 13.22
CA SER A 201 -7.48 12.00 12.66
C SER A 201 -7.79 11.55 11.24
N TRP A 202 -9.06 11.58 10.87
CA TRP A 202 -9.59 11.16 9.58
C TRP A 202 -10.32 12.30 8.90
N THR A 203 -10.07 12.47 7.61
CA THR A 203 -10.76 13.42 6.73
C THR A 203 -11.50 12.64 5.65
N SER A 204 -12.75 13.00 5.36
CA SER A 204 -13.49 12.37 4.28
C SER A 204 -12.84 12.73 2.94
N LEU A 205 -12.49 11.72 2.14
CA LEU A 205 -12.00 11.88 0.78
C LEU A 205 -13.19 11.83 -0.19
N ASN A 206 -14.07 12.83 -0.09
CA ASN A 206 -15.25 12.94 -0.93
C ASN A 206 -15.05 14.03 -2.00
N THR A 207 -14.44 13.65 -3.12
CA THR A 207 -14.19 14.54 -4.26
C THR A 207 -15.23 14.41 -5.38
N ASN A 208 -16.44 13.92 -5.07
CA ASN A 208 -17.56 13.49 -5.94
C ASN A 208 -17.95 12.00 -5.77
N LEU A 209 -17.32 11.28 -4.84
CA LEU A 209 -17.69 9.91 -4.52
C LEU A 209 -19.08 9.91 -3.84
N PRO A 210 -20.08 9.18 -4.36
CA PRO A 210 -21.38 9.09 -3.70
C PRO A 210 -21.24 8.42 -2.32
N THR A 211 -22.20 8.64 -1.42
CA THR A 211 -22.31 7.87 -0.19
C THR A 211 -22.53 6.39 -0.54
N VAL A 212 -21.46 5.61 -0.44
CA VAL A 212 -21.43 4.20 -0.84
C VAL A 212 -20.37 3.46 -0.04
N ALA A 213 -20.60 2.17 0.21
CA ALA A 213 -19.62 1.32 0.84
C ALA A 213 -18.39 1.17 -0.06
N VAL A 214 -17.20 1.34 0.52
CA VAL A 214 -15.92 1.13 -0.15
C VAL A 214 -15.31 -0.16 0.37
N HIS A 215 -15.27 -1.20 -0.46
CA HIS A 215 -14.84 -2.54 -0.07
C HIS A 215 -13.35 -2.78 -0.23
N ASP A 216 -12.70 -2.09 -1.16
CA ASP A 216 -11.26 -2.21 -1.35
C ASP A 216 -10.66 -0.91 -1.88
N VAL A 217 -9.37 -0.73 -1.60
CA VAL A 217 -8.54 0.34 -2.14
C VAL A 217 -7.29 -0.29 -2.74
N ALA A 218 -7.07 -0.09 -4.03
CA ALA A 218 -5.83 -0.48 -4.71
C ALA A 218 -4.97 0.75 -4.97
N GLN A 219 -3.66 0.56 -4.87
CA GLN A 219 -2.68 1.62 -5.08
C GLN A 219 -1.78 1.24 -6.24
N HIS A 220 -1.63 2.16 -7.19
CA HIS A 220 -0.66 1.95 -8.26
C HIS A 220 0.74 2.30 -7.76
N VAL A 221 1.73 1.46 -8.09
CA VAL A 221 3.10 1.60 -7.57
C VAL A 221 3.83 2.83 -8.11
N SER A 222 3.52 3.23 -9.35
CA SER A 222 4.21 4.32 -10.06
C SER A 222 3.32 5.52 -10.37
N SER A 223 1.99 5.39 -10.32
CA SER A 223 1.09 6.51 -10.61
C SER A 223 0.67 7.16 -9.30
N GLY A 224 0.32 8.45 -9.38
CA GLY A 224 -0.19 9.23 -8.26
C GLY A 224 -1.54 8.79 -7.72
N GLU A 225 -2.18 7.78 -8.33
CA GLU A 225 -3.58 7.47 -8.13
C GLU A 225 -3.82 6.28 -7.18
N ILE A 226 -5.02 6.26 -6.62
CA ILE A 226 -5.62 5.10 -5.99
C ILE A 226 -6.94 4.75 -6.69
N LEU A 227 -7.33 3.48 -6.59
CA LEU A 227 -8.60 2.96 -7.07
C LEU A 227 -9.44 2.53 -5.88
N ALA A 228 -10.69 2.99 -5.80
CA ALA A 228 -11.66 2.56 -4.80
C ALA A 228 -12.69 1.63 -5.44
N GLY A 229 -12.77 0.39 -4.93
CA GLY A 229 -13.82 -0.57 -5.30
C GLY A 229 -15.06 -0.36 -4.43
N THR A 230 -16.17 0.02 -5.05
CA THR A 230 -17.40 0.38 -4.33
C THR A 230 -18.50 -0.68 -4.43
N HIS A 231 -19.45 -0.66 -3.50
CA HIS A 231 -20.65 -1.47 -3.58
C HIS A 231 -21.64 -0.91 -4.63
N GLY A 232 -21.67 -1.53 -5.81
CA GLY A 232 -22.67 -1.22 -6.84
C GLY A 232 -22.50 0.12 -7.58
N ARG A 233 -21.35 0.79 -7.43
CA ARG A 233 -21.02 2.05 -8.13
C ARG A 233 -19.69 1.99 -8.90
N SER A 234 -19.30 0.80 -9.35
CA SER A 234 -18.05 0.54 -10.10
C SER A 234 -16.78 0.91 -9.34
N ILE A 235 -15.70 1.20 -10.07
CA ILE A 235 -14.38 1.60 -9.58
C ILE A 235 -14.25 3.11 -9.76
N TRP A 236 -13.71 3.77 -8.75
CA TRP A 236 -13.39 5.20 -8.78
C TRP A 236 -11.89 5.38 -8.71
N ALA A 237 -11.35 6.36 -9.45
CA ALA A 237 -9.94 6.72 -9.41
C ALA A 237 -9.78 8.15 -8.92
N VAL A 238 -8.74 8.40 -8.12
CA VAL A 238 -8.39 9.75 -7.67
C VAL A 238 -6.89 9.88 -7.52
N ASP A 239 -6.35 11.02 -7.93
CA ASP A 239 -4.97 11.41 -7.69
C ASP A 239 -4.78 11.80 -6.22
N VAL A 240 -3.84 11.14 -5.54
CA VAL A 240 -3.46 11.36 -4.15
C VAL A 240 -2.01 11.85 -4.01
N THR A 241 -1.41 12.31 -5.10
CA THR A 241 0.00 12.75 -5.16
C THR A 241 0.36 13.76 -4.08
N ALA A 242 -0.53 14.74 -3.84
CA ALA A 242 -0.34 15.72 -2.78
C ALA A 242 -0.41 15.11 -1.37
N LEU A 243 -1.32 14.16 -1.14
CA LEU A 243 -1.47 13.50 0.15
C LEU A 243 -0.25 12.62 0.45
N ARG A 244 0.28 11.92 -0.56
CA ARG A 244 1.52 11.11 -0.43
C ARG A 244 2.71 11.96 0.00
N GLN A 245 2.81 13.18 -0.49
CA GLN A 245 3.85 14.13 -0.14
C GLN A 245 3.61 14.88 1.18
N MET A 246 2.47 14.68 1.84
CA MET A 246 2.09 15.44 3.03
C MET A 246 2.83 14.93 4.28
N THR A 247 4.07 15.39 4.45
CA THR A 247 4.89 15.15 5.65
C THR A 247 4.49 16.07 6.81
N ASP A 248 5.05 15.83 8.00
CA ASP A 248 4.84 16.69 9.16
C ASP A 248 5.30 18.13 8.91
N GLU A 249 6.39 18.31 8.15
CA GLU A 249 6.89 19.61 7.72
C GLU A 249 5.90 20.30 6.77
N ALA A 250 5.34 19.57 5.79
CA ALA A 250 4.35 20.12 4.87
C ALA A 250 3.07 20.55 5.60
N ARG A 251 2.62 19.78 6.60
CA ARG A 251 1.44 20.11 7.43
C ARG A 251 1.70 21.28 8.38
N GLY A 252 2.93 21.42 8.87
CA GLY A 252 3.34 22.53 9.74
C GLY A 252 3.64 23.84 9.00
N ALA A 253 3.79 23.79 7.68
CA ALA A 253 4.13 24.95 6.87
C ALA A 253 2.95 25.94 6.74
N ARG A 254 3.28 27.22 6.59
CA ARG A 254 2.26 28.26 6.29
C ARG A 254 1.64 28.05 4.91
N ALA A 255 2.46 27.70 3.94
CA ALA A 255 2.06 27.32 2.60
C ALA A 255 3.01 26.22 2.10
N HIS A 256 2.50 25.30 1.30
CA HIS A 256 3.29 24.25 0.65
C HIS A 256 2.78 24.03 -0.78
N LEU A 257 3.71 23.95 -1.74
CA LEU A 257 3.42 23.59 -3.13
C LEU A 257 3.94 22.17 -3.37
N TYR A 258 3.06 21.25 -3.71
CA TYR A 258 3.41 19.85 -3.92
C TYR A 258 4.02 19.65 -5.31
N GLU A 259 4.93 18.68 -5.43
CA GLU A 259 5.47 18.26 -6.72
C GLU A 259 4.32 17.74 -7.60
N PRO A 260 4.11 18.32 -8.80
CA PRO A 260 3.06 17.87 -9.70
C PRO A 260 3.46 16.58 -10.42
N ASN A 261 2.44 15.85 -10.89
CA ASN A 261 2.69 14.71 -11.77
C ASN A 261 3.27 15.17 -13.11
N SER A 262 4.17 14.36 -13.66
CA SER A 262 4.57 14.51 -15.06
C SER A 262 3.40 14.19 -15.97
N ILE A 263 3.25 14.95 -17.05
CA ILE A 263 2.14 14.84 -17.98
C ILE A 263 2.61 14.15 -19.25
N ILE A 264 1.82 13.20 -19.72
CA ILE A 264 1.97 12.62 -21.05
C ILE A 264 0.85 13.20 -21.92
N ARG A 265 1.23 13.87 -23.01
CA ARG A 265 0.29 14.37 -24.01
C ARG A 265 0.00 13.26 -25.02
N TRP A 266 -0.94 12.40 -24.67
CA TRP A 266 -1.46 11.35 -25.56
C TRP A 266 -2.09 11.94 -26.82
N ARG A 267 -1.76 11.39 -27.99
CA ARG A 267 -2.48 11.76 -29.22
C ARG A 267 -3.80 10.99 -29.27
N SER A 268 -4.91 11.71 -29.34
CA SER A 268 -6.20 11.07 -29.59
C SER A 268 -6.18 10.42 -30.98
N THR A 269 -6.50 9.13 -31.05
CA THR A 269 -6.71 8.46 -32.33
C THR A 269 -7.81 9.21 -33.08
N PRO A 270 -7.65 9.54 -34.38
CA PRO A 270 -8.70 10.20 -35.14
C PRO A 270 -9.99 9.37 -35.03
N GLU A 271 -11.08 9.97 -34.53
CA GLU A 271 -12.38 9.28 -34.49
C GLU A 271 -12.77 8.92 -35.92
N ARG A 272 -12.74 7.63 -36.27
CA ARG A 272 -13.41 7.15 -37.48
C ARG A 272 -14.89 7.40 -37.29
N GLY A 273 -15.51 8.16 -38.20
CA GLY A 273 -16.87 8.67 -38.07
C GLY A 273 -17.82 7.67 -37.42
N ARG A 274 -18.45 8.08 -36.31
CA ARG A 274 -19.42 7.26 -35.60
C ARG A 274 -20.62 7.03 -36.53
N GLY A 275 -20.74 5.82 -37.08
CA GLY A 275 -21.99 5.34 -37.66
C GLY A 275 -23.11 5.38 -36.61
N ALA A 276 -24.37 5.32 -37.05
CA ALA A 276 -25.58 5.57 -36.26
C ALA A 276 -25.86 4.64 -35.05
N SER A 277 -24.86 3.96 -34.48
CA SER A 277 -24.96 3.16 -33.27
C SER A 277 -24.69 4.01 -32.02
N ARG A 278 -25.46 3.74 -30.96
CA ARG A 278 -25.23 4.31 -29.62
C ARG A 278 -23.98 3.66 -29.02
N GLY A 279 -22.83 4.30 -29.17
CA GLY A 279 -21.60 3.91 -28.47
C GLY A 279 -21.67 4.33 -27.01
N PHE A 280 -21.60 3.39 -26.08
CA PHE A 280 -21.28 3.68 -24.68
C PHE A 280 -19.76 3.75 -24.54
N ALA A 281 -19.25 4.94 -24.22
CA ALA A 281 -17.86 5.15 -23.83
C ALA A 281 -17.84 5.90 -22.50
N GLY A 282 -16.92 5.53 -21.62
CA GLY A 282 -16.65 6.31 -20.41
C GLY A 282 -16.01 7.65 -20.75
N GLU A 283 -16.13 8.62 -19.84
CA GLU A 283 -15.40 9.87 -19.93
C GLU A 283 -13.96 9.64 -19.49
N ASN A 284 -13.00 9.85 -20.39
CA ASN A 284 -11.59 9.85 -20.03
C ASN A 284 -11.25 11.13 -19.26
N PRO A 285 -10.29 11.10 -18.32
CA PRO A 285 -9.81 12.32 -17.68
C PRO A 285 -9.32 13.31 -18.73
N GLY A 286 -9.62 14.60 -18.50
CA GLY A 286 -9.16 15.67 -19.37
C GLY A 286 -7.63 15.78 -19.36
N PRO A 287 -7.01 16.38 -20.39
CA PRO A 287 -5.56 16.48 -20.49
C PRO A 287 -4.98 17.56 -19.56
N ASN A 288 -5.55 17.79 -18.38
CA ASN A 288 -5.14 18.90 -17.53
C ASN A 288 -3.90 18.53 -16.70
N ALA A 289 -3.02 19.51 -16.49
CA ALA A 289 -2.04 19.49 -15.41
C ALA A 289 -2.78 19.76 -14.09
N GLU A 290 -2.67 18.86 -13.10
CA GLU A 290 -3.17 19.14 -11.76
C GLU A 290 -2.05 19.63 -10.86
N PHE A 291 -2.25 20.80 -10.25
CA PHE A 291 -1.37 21.38 -9.26
C PHE A 291 -2.05 21.39 -7.90
N PHE A 292 -1.31 21.01 -6.87
CA PHE A 292 -1.81 20.98 -5.51
C PHE A 292 -0.97 21.88 -4.62
N TYR A 293 -1.65 22.61 -3.74
CA TYR A 293 -1.00 23.36 -2.67
C TYR A 293 -1.82 23.30 -1.39
N SER A 294 -1.17 23.43 -0.24
CA SER A 294 -1.84 23.52 1.05
C SER A 294 -1.49 24.82 1.78
N LEU A 295 -2.46 25.31 2.54
CA LEU A 295 -2.33 26.49 3.40
C LEU A 295 -2.63 26.10 4.84
N GLY A 296 -1.70 26.36 5.76
CA GLY A 296 -1.91 26.10 7.19
C GLY A 296 -2.87 27.09 7.87
N ARG A 297 -3.18 28.21 7.20
CA ARG A 297 -4.14 29.23 7.64
C ARG A 297 -4.67 29.99 6.41
N ASN A 298 -5.69 30.82 6.60
CA ASN A 298 -6.16 31.69 5.53
C ASN A 298 -5.04 32.66 5.08
N ALA A 299 -4.89 32.82 3.77
CA ALA A 299 -3.99 33.78 3.12
C ALA A 299 -4.77 35.00 2.64
N SER A 300 -4.09 36.13 2.46
CA SER A 300 -4.70 37.35 1.89
C SER A 300 -4.58 37.37 0.37
N TYR A 301 -3.52 36.77 -0.16
CA TYR A 301 -3.25 36.68 -1.58
C TYR A 301 -2.73 35.29 -1.96
N VAL A 302 -3.28 34.72 -3.03
CA VAL A 302 -2.81 33.47 -3.64
C VAL A 302 -2.84 33.63 -5.15
N GLU A 303 -1.72 33.33 -5.81
CA GLU A 303 -1.60 33.31 -7.27
C GLU A 303 -0.78 32.09 -7.68
N LEU A 304 -1.25 31.36 -8.70
CA LEU A 304 -0.54 30.24 -9.28
C LEU A 304 -0.23 30.58 -10.74
N THR A 305 1.04 30.55 -11.10
CA THR A 305 1.53 30.95 -12.43
C THR A 305 2.39 29.83 -13.02
N VAL A 306 2.24 29.57 -14.30
CA VAL A 306 3.13 28.69 -15.06
C VAL A 306 4.13 29.54 -15.83
N LEU A 307 5.41 29.18 -15.73
CA LEU A 307 6.53 29.81 -16.38
C LEU A 307 7.21 28.84 -17.34
N ASP A 308 7.77 29.33 -18.44
CA ASP A 308 8.65 28.57 -19.30
C ASP A 308 10.09 28.50 -18.72
N PRO A 309 11.01 27.72 -19.31
CA PRO A 309 12.40 27.60 -18.84
C PRO A 309 13.18 28.93 -18.83
N THR A 310 12.73 29.93 -19.58
CA THR A 310 13.35 31.26 -19.61
C THR A 310 12.83 32.18 -18.50
N GLY A 311 11.80 31.74 -17.77
CA GLY A 311 11.13 32.49 -16.71
C GLY A 311 9.99 33.38 -17.20
N ARG A 312 9.59 33.28 -18.48
CA ARG A 312 8.46 34.05 -19.03
C ARG A 312 7.15 33.42 -18.57
N VAL A 313 6.18 34.27 -18.24
CA VAL A 313 4.83 33.86 -17.85
C VAL A 313 4.11 33.26 -19.06
N VAL A 314 3.75 31.99 -18.94
CA VAL A 314 2.97 31.23 -19.93
C VAL A 314 1.49 31.37 -19.66
N ARG A 315 1.10 31.24 -18.38
CA ARG A 315 -0.30 31.29 -17.96
C ARG A 315 -0.41 31.68 -16.50
N ARG A 316 -1.35 32.58 -16.17
CA ARG A 316 -1.86 32.74 -14.80
C ARG A 316 -3.11 31.88 -14.63
N LEU A 317 -3.15 31.11 -13.56
CA LEU A 317 -4.22 30.13 -13.34
C LEU A 317 -5.27 30.67 -12.38
N ASP A 318 -6.53 30.36 -12.69
CA ASP A 318 -7.65 30.69 -11.83
C ASP A 318 -7.61 29.83 -10.57
N VAL A 319 -7.34 30.48 -9.44
CA VAL A 319 -7.39 29.85 -8.13
C VAL A 319 -8.87 29.68 -7.73
N PRO A 320 -9.29 28.53 -7.16
CA PRO A 320 -10.66 28.35 -6.66
C PRO A 320 -11.09 29.49 -5.72
N GLU A 321 -12.39 29.79 -5.67
CA GLU A 321 -12.95 30.85 -4.81
C GLU A 321 -12.55 30.70 -3.33
N ASN A 322 -12.41 29.45 -2.87
CA ASN A 322 -11.96 29.10 -1.52
C ASN A 322 -10.44 28.88 -1.41
N GLY A 323 -9.66 29.10 -2.47
CA GLY A 323 -8.22 28.80 -2.55
C GLY A 323 -7.35 29.62 -1.59
N GLN A 324 -7.89 30.68 -1.00
CA GLN A 324 -7.23 31.47 0.04
C GLN A 324 -7.49 30.93 1.46
N ARG A 325 -8.37 29.94 1.63
CA ARG A 325 -8.69 29.37 2.95
C ARG A 325 -7.67 28.33 3.37
N ALA A 326 -7.55 28.08 4.68
CA ALA A 326 -6.77 26.96 5.18
C ALA A 326 -7.27 25.62 4.60
N GLY A 327 -6.36 24.73 4.24
CA GLY A 327 -6.68 23.43 3.65
C GLY A 327 -5.84 23.09 2.41
N LEU A 328 -6.16 21.95 1.80
CA LEU A 328 -5.57 21.47 0.55
C LEU A 328 -6.42 21.97 -0.63
N HIS A 329 -5.76 22.49 -1.65
CA HIS A 329 -6.38 23.05 -2.85
C HIS A 329 -5.82 22.40 -4.10
N ARG A 330 -6.66 22.36 -5.14
CA ARG A 330 -6.31 21.86 -6.47
C ARG A 330 -6.60 22.91 -7.52
N VAL A 331 -5.67 23.09 -8.45
CA VAL A 331 -5.80 23.96 -9.62
C VAL A 331 -5.47 23.14 -10.86
N ALA A 332 -6.32 23.24 -11.88
CA ALA A 332 -6.14 22.54 -13.14
C ALA A 332 -5.67 23.52 -14.22
N TRP A 333 -4.70 23.13 -15.04
CA TRP A 333 -4.25 23.87 -16.21
C TRP A 333 -4.45 23.05 -17.48
N ASP A 334 -5.09 23.63 -18.48
CA ASP A 334 -5.40 23.01 -19.77
C ASP A 334 -4.20 22.94 -20.73
N GLN A 335 -2.99 23.19 -20.23
CA GLN A 335 -1.72 23.24 -20.97
C GLN A 335 -1.67 24.33 -22.04
N ARG A 336 -2.46 25.40 -21.90
CA ARG A 336 -2.52 26.48 -22.89
C ARG A 336 -1.92 27.78 -22.37
N GLN A 337 -1.39 28.56 -23.29
CA GLN A 337 -0.97 29.93 -23.06
C GLN A 337 -2.19 30.83 -22.78
N ASP A 338 -1.96 32.02 -22.24
CA ASP A 338 -2.99 33.06 -22.22
C ASP A 338 -3.47 33.37 -23.67
N PRO A 339 -4.79 33.59 -23.88
CA PRO A 339 -5.29 33.98 -25.19
C PRO A 339 -4.71 35.34 -25.59
N ARG A 340 -4.24 35.47 -26.83
CA ARG A 340 -3.58 36.68 -27.35
C ARG A 340 -4.52 37.89 -27.56
N ALA A 341 -5.84 37.74 -27.37
CA ALA A 341 -6.84 38.77 -27.70
C ALA A 341 -7.56 39.39 -26.48
N SER A 342 -7.90 40.68 -26.57
CA SER A 342 -8.75 41.40 -25.61
C SER A 342 -10.10 41.84 -26.22
N GLY A 343 -11.15 41.94 -25.40
CA GLY A 343 -12.48 42.44 -25.79
C GLY A 343 -13.59 41.39 -26.01
N ASN A 344 -14.79 41.84 -26.42
CA ASN A 344 -16.03 41.03 -26.53
C ASN A 344 -15.97 39.85 -27.55
N GLN A 345 -14.89 39.72 -28.33
CA GLN A 345 -14.65 38.58 -29.22
C GLN A 345 -14.11 37.34 -28.48
N ALA A 346 -13.65 37.49 -27.23
CA ALA A 346 -13.17 36.40 -26.39
C ALA A 346 -14.23 35.31 -26.14
N GLN A 347 -15.53 35.60 -26.22
CA GLN A 347 -16.56 34.70 -25.71
C GLN A 347 -16.90 33.48 -26.59
N ARG A 348 -16.35 33.35 -27.81
CA ARG A 348 -16.74 32.25 -28.73
C ARG A 348 -15.66 31.21 -29.05
N PHE A 349 -14.37 31.49 -28.82
CA PHE A 349 -13.26 30.55 -29.10
C PHE A 349 -12.08 30.65 -28.09
N ASN A 350 -12.37 30.96 -26.82
CA ASN A 350 -11.44 31.50 -25.80
C ASN A 350 -10.33 30.57 -25.25
N ARG A 351 -9.47 29.99 -26.08
CA ARG A 351 -8.35 29.16 -25.60
C ARG A 351 -7.08 29.49 -26.36
N GLY A 352 -6.05 29.97 -25.66
CA GLY A 352 -4.72 30.17 -26.24
C GLY A 352 -4.12 28.88 -26.81
N PRO A 353 -3.04 28.96 -27.60
CA PRO A 353 -2.38 27.79 -28.15
C PRO A 353 -1.88 26.85 -27.04
N LEU A 354 -1.79 25.55 -27.35
CA LEU A 354 -1.12 24.59 -26.46
C LEU A 354 0.36 24.96 -26.34
N VAL A 355 0.93 24.73 -25.16
CA VAL A 355 2.36 24.89 -24.97
C VAL A 355 3.14 23.70 -25.59
N PRO A 356 4.38 23.89 -26.05
CA PRO A 356 5.24 22.79 -26.47
C PRO A 356 5.46 21.75 -25.37
N THR A 357 5.85 20.54 -25.75
CA THR A 357 6.38 19.57 -24.79
C THR A 357 7.71 20.08 -24.21
N GLY A 358 8.01 19.80 -22.95
CA GLY A 358 9.21 20.27 -22.29
C GLY A 358 9.06 20.45 -20.78
N SER A 359 10.04 21.12 -20.18
CA SER A 359 10.01 21.51 -18.76
C SER A 359 9.37 22.88 -18.60
N TYR A 360 8.61 23.04 -17.52
CA TYR A 360 7.96 24.26 -17.09
C TYR A 360 8.15 24.42 -15.58
N VAL A 361 7.96 25.63 -15.09
CA VAL A 361 7.96 25.90 -13.64
C VAL A 361 6.58 26.38 -13.23
N VAL A 362 5.96 25.67 -12.29
CA VAL A 362 4.80 26.19 -11.58
C VAL A 362 5.28 27.00 -10.37
N GLN A 363 4.81 28.24 -10.29
CA GLN A 363 5.10 29.16 -9.21
C GLN A 363 3.82 29.45 -8.43
N LEU A 364 3.85 29.19 -7.13
CA LEU A 364 2.82 29.58 -6.19
C LEU A 364 3.31 30.77 -5.38
N ARG A 365 2.57 31.88 -5.45
CA ARG A 365 2.77 33.04 -4.57
C ARG A 365 1.65 33.07 -3.54
N VAL A 366 2.02 33.06 -2.25
CA VAL A 366 1.11 33.20 -1.12
C VAL A 366 1.60 34.35 -0.26
N ASP A 367 0.86 35.44 -0.23
CA ASP A 367 1.28 36.71 0.39
C ASP A 367 2.72 37.10 -0.07
N ASP A 368 3.69 37.06 0.85
CA ASP A 368 5.12 37.36 0.61
C ASP A 368 5.97 36.11 0.30
N THR A 369 5.37 34.91 0.33
CA THR A 369 6.08 33.65 0.09
C THR A 369 5.93 33.23 -1.36
N VAL A 370 7.04 32.88 -2.01
CA VAL A 370 7.06 32.33 -3.36
C VAL A 370 7.65 30.92 -3.31
N LEU A 371 6.91 29.95 -3.85
CA LEU A 371 7.28 28.55 -3.93
C LEU A 371 7.26 28.12 -5.40
N THR A 372 8.18 27.25 -5.80
CA THR A 372 8.26 26.76 -7.17
C THR A 372 8.39 25.24 -7.22
N ARG A 373 7.85 24.64 -8.28
CA ARG A 373 8.04 23.23 -8.64
C ARG A 373 8.22 23.10 -10.14
N GLU A 374 9.01 22.11 -10.54
CA GLU A 374 9.13 21.75 -11.94
C GLU A 374 7.91 20.93 -12.38
N LEU A 375 7.48 21.15 -13.61
CA LEU A 375 6.51 20.33 -14.32
C LEU A 375 7.14 19.85 -15.62
N ARG A 376 7.03 18.55 -15.90
CA ARG A 376 7.44 17.98 -17.18
C ARG A 376 6.24 17.58 -18.01
N ILE A 377 6.20 18.02 -19.26
CA ILE A 377 5.22 17.61 -20.27
C ILE A 377 5.95 16.83 -21.36
N SER A 378 5.68 15.54 -21.46
CA SER A 378 6.26 14.65 -22.46
C SER A 378 5.26 14.35 -23.58
N GLY A 379 5.77 14.09 -24.77
CA GLY A 379 4.98 13.54 -25.87
C GLY A 379 4.56 12.10 -25.62
N ASP A 380 3.68 11.59 -26.48
CA ASP A 380 3.25 10.20 -26.50
C ASP A 380 4.44 9.25 -26.76
N PRO A 381 4.80 8.36 -25.81
CA PRO A 381 5.97 7.50 -25.94
C PRO A 381 5.82 6.45 -27.05
N ASP A 382 4.59 6.11 -27.47
CA ASP A 382 4.33 5.14 -28.53
C ASP A 382 4.58 5.72 -29.94
N GLN A 383 5.00 6.99 -30.02
CA GLN A 383 5.29 7.73 -31.24
C GLN A 383 6.64 8.47 -31.12
N ALA A 384 7.71 7.73 -30.79
CA ALA A 384 9.07 8.28 -30.70
C ALA A 384 9.47 9.05 -31.98
N GLY A 385 9.82 10.33 -31.84
CA GLY A 385 10.38 11.16 -32.92
C GLY A 385 9.68 12.50 -33.20
N VAL A 386 8.63 12.86 -32.47
CA VAL A 386 7.97 14.18 -32.59
C VAL A 386 7.95 14.89 -31.23
N GLU A 387 9.11 15.37 -30.78
CA GLU A 387 9.18 16.37 -29.71
C GLU A 387 9.11 17.74 -30.37
N PHE A 388 8.02 18.49 -30.16
CA PHE A 388 7.95 19.86 -30.66
C PHE A 388 8.81 20.75 -29.76
N SER A 389 9.89 21.29 -30.34
CA SER A 389 10.72 22.28 -29.66
C SER A 389 10.00 23.64 -29.60
N PHE A 390 10.42 24.49 -28.66
CA PHE A 390 9.83 25.81 -28.49
C PHE A 390 10.04 26.69 -29.74
N ASP A 391 11.19 26.55 -30.40
CA ASP A 391 11.57 27.31 -31.59
C ASP A 391 10.76 26.88 -32.83
N GLU A 392 10.55 25.56 -33.02
CA GLU A 392 9.70 25.05 -34.10
C GLU A 392 8.25 25.46 -33.91
N PHE A 393 7.74 25.43 -32.67
CA PHE A 393 6.37 25.83 -32.38
C PHE A 393 6.13 27.33 -32.62
N GLU A 394 7.02 28.22 -32.17
CA GLU A 394 6.84 29.65 -32.42
C GLU A 394 6.91 29.96 -33.93
N SER A 395 7.82 29.32 -34.68
CA SER A 395 7.90 29.51 -36.14
C SER A 395 6.65 29.04 -36.91
N GLU A 396 6.06 27.88 -36.56
CA GLU A 396 4.79 27.43 -37.14
C GLU A 396 3.65 28.40 -36.80
N LEU A 397 3.55 28.83 -35.53
CA LEU A 397 2.49 29.71 -35.07
C LEU A 397 2.54 31.09 -35.72
N PHE A 398 3.75 31.66 -35.90
CA PHE A 398 3.92 32.95 -36.59
C PHE A 398 3.66 32.82 -38.10
N SER A 399 3.96 31.67 -38.71
CA SER A 399 3.64 31.44 -40.13
C SER A 399 2.13 31.39 -40.40
N GLU A 400 1.35 30.74 -39.52
CA GLU A 400 -0.11 30.72 -39.63
C GLU A 400 -0.75 32.09 -39.35
N GLU A 401 -0.17 32.88 -38.43
CA GLU A 401 -0.67 34.22 -38.09
C GLU A 401 -0.41 35.22 -39.24
N GLU A 402 0.76 35.16 -39.89
CA GLU A 402 1.05 35.92 -41.12
C GLU A 402 0.15 35.50 -42.30
N GLU A 403 -0.13 34.21 -42.49
CA GLU A 403 -1.06 33.75 -43.52
C GLU A 403 -2.51 34.19 -43.24
N LEU A 404 -2.94 34.19 -41.98
CA LEU A 404 -4.28 34.64 -41.59
C LEU A 404 -4.46 36.16 -41.72
N ASP A 405 -3.43 36.94 -41.42
CA ASP A 405 -3.45 38.39 -41.61
C ASP A 405 -3.34 38.75 -43.11
N ALA A 406 -2.52 38.05 -43.89
CA ALA A 406 -2.48 38.20 -45.35
C ALA A 406 -3.82 37.84 -46.02
N ALA A 407 -4.54 36.84 -45.51
CA ALA A 407 -5.86 36.47 -45.99
C ALA A 407 -6.96 37.49 -45.60
N ARG A 408 -6.74 38.30 -44.57
CA ARG A 408 -7.65 39.38 -44.14
C ARG A 408 -7.49 40.66 -44.94
N ASP A 409 -6.27 41.01 -45.34
CA ASP A 409 -6.00 42.16 -46.23
C ASP A 409 -6.49 41.95 -47.67
N HIS A 410 -6.90 40.72 -48.03
CA HIS A 410 -7.50 40.36 -49.31
C HIS A 410 -9.04 40.31 -49.33
N ARG A 411 -9.73 40.67 -48.23
CA ARG A 411 -11.19 40.87 -48.18
C ARG A 411 -11.53 42.33 -47.94
#